data_AF-A0A6V7H425-F1
#
_entry.id   AF-A0A6V7H425-F1
#
_cell.length_a   1.000
_cell.length_b   1.000
_cell.length_c   1.000
_cell.angle_alpha   90.00
_cell.angle_beta   90.00
_cell.angle_gamma   90.00
#
_symmetry.space_group_name_H-M   'P 1'
#
loop_
_entity.id
_entity.type
_entity.pdbx_description
1 polymer ?
#
loop_
_entity_poly.entity_id
_entity_poly.type
_entity_poly.pdbx_seq_one_letter_code
_entity_poly.pdbx_strand_id
1 'polypeptide(L)'
;MLRINLNLTIVAMVMPRAKVSTSSQCIKNLWSHILYNRTYDSYNKTTPTPPILEQDVNYDDRFPWSENQQGLILGAYYWLHWATQLPGGLLARRYGTKLVYGLGNFLTALFGFLIPLMTHYHLYALVTLRVLQGLFAKESFRRYCFWLLLIHDSPQQHPRISDEEKKYILDHLGDSVDEGQTAIPWKEILTSGPVWITIISQWGGAWGFLTLMTQAPTYFNFIHGWDINATGFLSGSPHLFRMIFSYYYSIMSDWLIRTNKMSLTNVRKIAMFVCTGLQGIFILALGYSGCHSTLVVIFMIAGTTVNGAVSAGPLATFVDLSPNYASILLGFCGMVVIACGFISPAIVGILTHNNQTVSQWRLVFIIAAINTFVGTVVYLVFGTSKEQPWNKYSKSSKDNGQKLEELTAKPIIKIEEGDKDATEKDRMITD
;
A
#
# COMPACT_ATOMS: atom_id res chain seq x y z
N MET A 1 10.64 -1.52 5.40
CA MET A 1 11.18 -1.77 6.76
C MET A 1 11.91 -0.55 7.34
N LEU A 2 12.68 0.20 6.55
CA LEU A 2 13.38 1.40 7.05
C LEU A 2 12.45 2.46 7.67
N ARG A 3 11.24 2.65 7.12
CA ARG A 3 10.23 3.58 7.68
C ARG A 3 9.87 3.27 9.12
N ILE A 4 9.58 2.00 9.43
CA ILE A 4 9.18 1.58 10.78
C ILE A 4 10.36 1.73 11.73
N ASN A 5 11.55 1.30 11.31
CA ASN A 5 12.76 1.45 12.10
C ASN A 5 13.07 2.92 12.39
N LEU A 6 12.94 3.78 11.38
CA LEU A 6 13.21 5.20 11.48
C LEU A 6 12.14 5.95 12.30
N ASN A 7 10.88 5.51 12.24
CA ASN A 7 9.81 6.02 13.10
C ASN A 7 10.02 5.58 14.56
N LEU A 8 10.47 4.35 14.79
CA LEU A 8 10.89 3.87 16.11
C LEU A 8 12.12 4.64 16.62
N THR A 9 13.11 4.91 15.77
CA THR A 9 14.27 5.74 16.11
C THR A 9 13.85 7.17 16.49
N ILE A 10 12.88 7.78 15.78
CA ILE A 10 12.32 9.08 16.19
C ILE A 10 11.76 9.02 17.60
N VAL A 11 10.96 8.00 17.89
CA VAL A 11 10.32 7.87 19.19
C VAL A 11 11.38 7.62 20.28
N ALA A 12 12.44 6.88 19.96
CA ALA A 12 13.54 6.58 20.89
C ALA A 12 14.47 7.78 21.18
N MET A 13 14.58 8.75 20.27
CA MET A 13 15.41 9.96 20.48
C MET A 13 14.73 11.05 21.31
N VAL A 14 13.45 10.89 21.66
CA VAL A 14 12.73 11.83 22.53
C VAL A 14 12.77 11.35 23.97
N MET A 15 12.86 12.29 24.92
CA MET A 15 12.79 11.96 26.33
C MET A 15 11.52 11.15 26.65
N PRO A 16 11.64 10.00 27.32
CA PRO A 16 10.49 9.20 27.71
C PRO A 16 9.70 9.99 28.75
N ARG A 17 8.49 10.42 28.38
CA ARG A 17 7.53 10.91 29.38
C ARG A 17 6.84 9.71 29.99
N ALA A 18 6.85 9.64 31.32
CA ALA A 18 6.04 8.69 32.04
C ALA A 18 4.57 8.91 31.66
N LYS A 19 4.03 8.06 30.77
CA LYS A 19 2.59 7.93 30.63
C LYS A 19 2.11 7.33 31.92
N VAL A 20 1.14 7.95 32.58
CA VAL A 20 0.51 7.40 33.78
C VAL A 20 0.19 5.95 33.47
N SER A 21 0.89 5.03 34.15
CA SER A 21 0.72 3.61 33.90
C SER A 21 -0.66 3.23 34.42
N THR A 22 -1.65 3.27 33.54
CA THR A 22 -2.89 2.57 33.81
C THR A 22 -2.48 1.11 33.90
N SER A 23 -2.40 0.59 35.12
CA SER A 23 -2.07 -0.82 35.38
C SER A 23 -2.89 -1.69 34.42
N SER A 24 -2.19 -2.51 33.63
CA SER A 24 -2.79 -3.18 32.48
C SER A 24 -4.00 -4.02 32.93
N GLN A 25 -5.09 -3.95 32.17
CA GLN A 25 -6.38 -4.52 32.58
C GLN A 25 -6.27 -6.03 32.89
N CYS A 26 -5.45 -6.76 32.13
CA CYS A 26 -5.27 -8.19 32.32
C CYS A 26 -4.39 -8.54 33.52
N ILE A 27 -3.43 -7.67 33.88
CA ILE A 27 -2.66 -7.83 35.12
C ILE A 27 -3.58 -7.55 36.32
N LYS A 28 -4.42 -6.51 36.30
CA LYS A 28 -5.39 -6.23 37.38
C LYS A 28 -6.29 -7.42 37.69
N ASN A 29 -6.83 -8.09 36.67
CA ASN A 29 -7.68 -9.27 36.84
C ASN A 29 -6.91 -10.47 37.44
N LEU A 30 -5.62 -10.60 37.14
CA LEU A 30 -4.76 -11.62 37.75
C LEU A 30 -4.53 -11.31 39.24
N TRP A 31 -4.27 -10.05 39.59
CA TRP A 31 -4.12 -9.63 40.99
C TRP A 31 -5.42 -9.73 41.78
N SER A 32 -6.58 -9.42 41.20
CA SER A 32 -7.87 -9.60 41.88
C SER A 32 -8.18 -11.08 42.16
N HIS A 33 -7.81 -11.99 41.25
CA HIS A 33 -7.91 -13.43 41.50
C HIS A 33 -6.88 -13.95 42.50
N ILE A 34 -5.65 -13.44 42.48
CA ILE A 34 -4.62 -13.79 43.47
C ILE A 34 -5.00 -13.25 44.86
N LEU A 35 -5.56 -12.04 44.96
CA LEU A 35 -6.00 -11.44 46.23
C LEU A 35 -7.25 -12.13 46.78
N TYR A 36 -8.15 -12.64 45.92
CA TYR A 36 -9.28 -13.46 46.36
C TYR A 36 -8.84 -14.83 46.91
N ASN A 37 -7.73 -15.39 46.43
CA ASN A 37 -7.13 -16.63 46.95
C ASN A 37 -6.13 -16.42 48.10
N ARG A 38 -5.79 -15.16 48.44
CA ARG A 38 -4.78 -14.84 49.47
C ARG A 38 -5.35 -14.18 50.72
N THR A 39 -6.66 -14.11 50.89
CA THR A 39 -7.29 -13.64 52.15
C THR A 39 -7.31 -14.68 53.28
N TYR A 40 -6.57 -15.79 53.18
CA TYR A 40 -6.40 -16.76 54.29
C TYR A 40 -4.97 -16.92 54.82
N ASP A 41 -3.97 -16.23 54.25
CA ASP A 41 -2.60 -16.29 54.79
C ASP A 41 -1.81 -15.02 54.44
N SER A 42 -1.94 -13.99 55.28
CA SER A 42 -0.80 -13.49 56.08
C SER A 42 -1.17 -12.16 56.73
N TYR A 43 -1.17 -12.20 58.05
CA TYR A 43 -1.15 -11.05 58.93
C TYR A 43 0.23 -10.38 58.83
N ASN A 44 0.26 -9.03 58.88
CA ASN A 44 1.40 -8.15 59.14
C ASN A 44 2.57 -8.08 58.14
N LYS A 45 2.55 -7.05 57.28
CA LYS A 45 3.58 -5.98 57.20
C LYS A 45 3.28 -5.03 56.03
N THR A 46 2.60 -3.93 56.32
CA THR A 46 2.59 -2.74 55.46
C THR A 46 3.59 -1.73 56.00
N THR A 47 4.80 -1.75 55.45
CA THR A 47 5.68 -0.58 55.43
C THR A 47 5.53 0.09 54.07
N PRO A 48 5.21 1.40 54.00
CA PRO A 48 5.19 2.12 52.74
C PRO A 48 6.63 2.27 52.25
N THR A 49 6.99 1.54 51.20
CA THR A 49 8.20 1.83 50.45
C THR A 49 8.03 3.22 49.82
N PRO A 50 8.96 4.17 50.06
CA PRO A 50 8.93 5.47 49.40
C PRO A 50 9.05 5.28 47.87
N PRO A 51 8.52 6.23 47.06
CA PRO A 51 8.73 6.21 45.63
C PRO A 51 10.23 6.14 45.35
N ILE A 52 10.63 5.19 44.50
CA ILE A 52 12.00 5.10 43.98
C ILE A 52 12.32 6.50 43.44
N LEU A 53 13.25 7.17 44.12
CA LEU A 53 13.83 8.44 43.69
C LEU A 53 14.14 8.32 42.20
N GLU A 54 13.67 9.30 41.42
CA GLU A 54 14.09 9.50 40.03
C GLU A 54 15.60 9.32 39.99
N GLN A 55 16.02 8.19 39.43
CA GLN A 55 17.40 8.01 39.05
C GLN A 55 17.63 9.10 38.00
N ASP A 56 18.57 10.00 38.28
CA ASP A 56 18.99 11.09 37.40
C ASP A 56 19.62 10.47 36.14
N VAL A 57 18.77 9.90 35.28
CA VAL A 57 19.18 9.36 33.99
C VAL A 57 19.43 10.59 33.14
N ASN A 58 20.70 10.92 32.98
CA ASN A 58 21.10 12.02 32.16
C ASN A 58 20.59 11.81 30.72
N TYR A 59 19.63 12.65 30.31
CA TYR A 59 18.99 12.63 29.00
C TYR A 59 19.62 13.66 28.04
N ASP A 60 20.87 14.08 28.27
CA ASP A 60 21.58 15.08 27.44
C ASP A 60 21.52 14.80 25.92
N ASP A 61 21.42 13.53 25.52
CA ASP A 61 21.35 13.11 24.11
C ASP A 61 19.91 13.02 23.55
N ARG A 62 18.86 13.39 24.31
CA ARG A 62 17.45 13.26 23.90
C ARG A 62 16.73 14.59 23.77
N PHE A 63 15.85 14.67 22.75
CA PHE A 63 15.15 15.90 22.42
C PHE A 63 13.87 16.10 23.26
N PRO A 64 13.56 17.31 23.75
CA PRO A 64 12.38 17.62 24.57
C PRO A 64 11.09 17.81 23.75
N TRP A 65 10.80 16.94 22.78
CA TRP A 65 9.62 17.14 21.92
C TRP A 65 8.30 16.75 22.59
N SER A 66 7.23 17.47 22.25
CA SER A 66 5.86 17.12 22.66
C SER A 66 5.28 15.97 21.84
N GLU A 67 4.25 15.29 22.35
CA GLU A 67 3.55 14.23 21.60
C GLU A 67 2.99 14.75 20.26
N ASN A 68 2.49 15.99 20.27
CA ASN A 68 2.01 16.66 19.06
C ASN A 68 3.14 16.87 18.03
N GLN A 69 4.33 17.25 18.48
CA GLN A 69 5.50 17.41 17.64
C GLN A 69 6.00 16.07 17.05
N GLN A 70 6.02 15.01 17.86
CA GLN A 70 6.34 13.67 17.38
C GLN A 70 5.34 13.19 16.33
N GLY A 71 4.04 13.37 16.60
CA GLY A 71 2.96 13.05 15.67
C GLY A 71 3.08 13.82 14.36
N LEU A 72 3.46 15.10 14.42
CA LEU A 72 3.72 15.94 13.25
C LEU A 72 4.88 15.40 12.41
N ILE A 73 6.03 15.07 13.01
CA ILE A 73 7.20 14.52 12.30
C ILE A 73 6.88 13.15 11.67
N LEU A 74 6.19 12.28 12.43
CA LEU A 74 5.81 10.94 11.97
C LEU A 74 4.76 11.01 10.84
N GLY A 75 3.83 11.95 10.93
CA GLY A 75 2.77 12.18 9.95
C GLY A 75 3.23 12.87 8.67
N ALA A 76 4.21 13.79 8.77
CA ALA A 76 4.72 14.61 7.67
C ALA A 76 5.19 13.80 6.45
N TYR A 77 5.76 12.61 6.69
CA TYR A 77 6.14 11.69 5.62
C TYR A 77 4.98 11.36 4.67
N TYR A 78 3.75 11.28 5.18
CA TYR A 78 2.62 10.82 4.38
C TYR A 78 1.87 11.95 3.66
N TRP A 79 2.14 13.22 3.98
CA TRP A 79 1.37 14.37 3.45
C TRP A 79 1.41 14.47 1.92
N LEU A 80 2.58 14.27 1.30
CA LEU A 80 2.74 14.29 -0.15
C LEU A 80 2.87 12.90 -0.77
N HIS A 81 3.03 11.87 0.05
CA HIS A 81 3.29 10.51 -0.43
C HIS A 81 2.11 9.91 -1.20
N TRP A 82 0.87 10.25 -0.86
CA TRP A 82 -0.31 9.80 -1.62
C TRP A 82 -0.34 10.41 -3.03
N ALA A 83 0.00 11.70 -3.13
CA ALA A 83 -0.03 12.44 -4.38
C ALA A 83 1.04 11.99 -5.38
N THR A 84 2.14 11.38 -4.91
CA THR A 84 3.25 10.95 -5.77
C THR A 84 3.09 9.54 -6.34
N GLN A 85 2.13 8.74 -5.86
CA GLN A 85 1.90 7.37 -6.37
C GLN A 85 1.47 7.37 -7.84
N LEU A 86 0.57 8.28 -8.24
CA LEU A 86 0.08 8.36 -9.61
C LEU A 86 1.11 8.97 -10.58
N PRO A 87 1.75 10.13 -10.28
CA PRO A 87 2.88 10.62 -11.05
C PRO A 87 4.02 9.61 -11.15
N GLY A 88 4.33 8.87 -10.09
CA GLY A 88 5.35 7.82 -10.11
C GLY A 88 5.06 6.73 -11.15
N GLY A 89 3.82 6.27 -11.25
CA GLY A 89 3.39 5.33 -12.29
C GLY A 89 3.48 5.91 -13.70
N LEU A 90 3.12 7.19 -13.87
CA LEU A 90 3.22 7.91 -15.14
C LEU A 90 4.68 8.09 -15.59
N LEU A 91 5.57 8.49 -14.67
CA LEU A 91 6.99 8.63 -14.95
C LEU A 91 7.62 7.28 -15.32
N ALA A 92 7.26 6.19 -14.61
CA ALA A 92 7.79 4.86 -14.90
C ALA A 92 7.45 4.39 -16.32
N ARG A 93 6.31 4.80 -16.86
CA ARG A 93 5.93 4.55 -18.26
C ARG A 93 6.76 5.38 -19.25
N ARG A 94 7.07 6.65 -18.93
CA ARG A 94 7.75 7.56 -19.88
C ARG A 94 9.27 7.42 -19.90
N TYR A 95 9.87 7.21 -18.74
CA TYR A 95 11.33 7.22 -18.55
C TYR A 95 11.89 5.83 -18.21
N GLY A 96 11.06 4.79 -18.28
CA GLY A 96 11.42 3.43 -17.88
C GLY A 96 11.31 3.22 -16.37
N THR A 97 11.00 1.99 -15.99
CA THR A 97 10.81 1.64 -14.57
C THR A 97 12.15 1.63 -13.83
N LYS A 98 13.26 1.24 -14.49
CA LYS A 98 14.60 1.22 -13.88
C LYS A 98 15.05 2.59 -13.39
N LEU A 99 14.96 3.62 -14.22
CA LEU A 99 15.45 4.96 -13.88
C LEU A 99 14.62 5.59 -12.77
N VAL A 100 13.29 5.50 -12.88
CA VAL A 100 12.36 6.12 -11.91
C VAL A 100 12.45 5.43 -10.55
N TYR A 101 12.46 4.10 -10.53
CA TYR A 101 12.66 3.32 -9.30
C TYR A 101 14.02 3.64 -8.67
N GLY A 102 15.04 3.73 -9.51
CA GLY A 102 16.40 4.00 -9.11
C GLY A 102 16.63 5.36 -8.44
N LEU A 103 16.20 6.41 -9.13
CA LEU A 103 16.34 7.79 -8.66
C LEU A 103 15.56 8.03 -7.37
N GLY A 104 14.35 7.49 -7.24
CA GLY A 104 13.55 7.56 -6.02
C GLY A 104 14.28 6.93 -4.82
N ASN A 105 14.88 5.75 -5.02
CA ASN A 105 15.63 5.07 -3.97
C ASN A 105 16.87 5.85 -3.52
N PHE A 106 17.60 6.43 -4.48
CA PHE A 106 18.78 7.23 -4.20
C PHE A 106 18.44 8.47 -3.35
N LEU A 107 17.44 9.25 -3.79
CA LEU A 107 17.03 10.48 -3.12
C LEU A 107 16.49 10.20 -1.71
N THR A 108 15.71 9.12 -1.54
CA THR A 108 15.22 8.69 -0.22
C THR A 108 16.35 8.33 0.73
N ALA A 109 17.38 7.62 0.24
CA ALA A 109 18.54 7.27 1.04
C ALA A 109 19.35 8.51 1.44
N LEU A 110 19.56 9.44 0.50
CA LEU A 110 20.25 10.71 0.76
C LEU A 110 19.55 11.52 1.86
N PHE A 111 18.23 11.68 1.78
CA PHE A 111 17.47 12.35 2.84
C PHE A 111 17.51 11.60 4.17
N GLY A 112 17.54 10.25 4.14
CA GLY A 112 17.74 9.44 5.35
C GLY A 112 19.04 9.76 6.08
N PHE A 113 20.16 9.93 5.37
CA PHE A 113 21.45 10.30 5.96
C PHE A 113 21.47 11.72 6.54
N LEU A 114 20.62 12.62 6.03
CA LEU A 114 20.53 14.00 6.52
C LEU A 114 19.69 14.14 7.80
N ILE A 115 18.98 13.09 8.24
CA ILE A 115 18.10 13.16 9.42
C ILE A 115 18.85 13.52 10.69
N PRO A 116 19.97 12.87 11.07
CA PRO A 116 20.69 13.23 12.29
C PRO A 116 21.13 14.70 12.28
N LEU A 117 21.64 15.19 11.15
CA LEU A 117 22.07 16.58 10.98
C LEU A 117 20.91 17.58 11.13
N MET A 118 19.76 17.31 10.49
CA MET A 118 18.61 18.20 10.56
C MET A 118 17.92 18.19 11.93
N THR A 119 18.07 17.10 12.70
CA THR A 119 17.50 16.96 14.04
C THR A 119 18.11 17.96 15.02
N HIS A 120 19.42 18.26 14.88
CA HIS A 120 20.11 19.26 15.71
C HIS A 120 19.90 20.71 15.25
N TYR A 121 19.42 20.94 14.03
CA TYR A 121 19.25 22.29 13.49
C TYR A 121 17.91 22.91 13.91
N HIS A 122 16.79 22.32 13.49
CA HIS A 122 15.45 22.81 13.83
C HIS A 122 14.36 21.76 13.55
N LEU A 123 13.30 21.73 14.38
CA LEU A 123 12.19 20.78 14.21
C LEU A 123 11.50 20.89 12.85
N TYR A 124 11.21 22.10 12.38
CA TYR A 124 10.61 22.31 11.05
C TYR A 124 11.52 21.85 9.89
N ALA A 125 12.85 21.92 10.03
CA ALA A 125 13.76 21.40 9.01
C ALA A 125 13.64 19.87 8.89
N LEU A 126 13.53 19.18 10.02
CA LEU A 126 13.27 17.74 10.07
C LEU A 126 11.90 17.39 9.45
N VAL A 127 10.86 18.19 9.71
CA VAL A 127 9.53 18.02 9.12
C VAL A 127 9.59 18.18 7.59
N THR A 128 10.23 19.22 7.09
CA THR A 128 10.41 19.44 5.64
C THR A 128 11.18 18.28 5.00
N LEU A 129 12.27 17.83 5.63
CA LEU A 129 13.04 16.67 5.17
C LEU A 129 12.18 15.39 5.12
N ARG A 130 11.27 15.21 6.10
CA ARG A 130 10.32 14.09 6.11
C ARG A 130 9.31 14.15 4.99
N VAL A 131 8.78 15.34 4.68
CA VAL A 131 7.91 15.56 3.54
C VAL A 131 8.63 15.22 2.24
N LEU A 132 9.87 15.69 2.07
CA LEU A 132 10.71 15.38 0.90
C LEU A 132 11.01 13.88 0.78
N GLN A 133 11.29 13.19 1.90
CA GLN A 133 11.48 11.75 1.93
C GLN A 133 10.20 10.99 1.53
N GLY A 134 9.03 11.50 1.89
CA GLY A 134 7.73 10.98 1.44
C GLY A 134 7.53 11.08 -0.06
N LEU A 135 8.05 12.14 -0.67
CA LEU A 135 7.92 12.43 -2.10
C LEU A 135 8.66 11.39 -2.96
N PHE A 136 9.86 10.98 -2.54
CA PHE A 136 10.73 10.09 -3.32
C PHE A 136 10.73 8.62 -2.88
N ALA A 137 9.91 8.27 -1.90
CA ALA A 137 10.01 7.00 -1.17
C ALA A 137 10.11 5.74 -2.06
N LYS A 138 11.28 5.08 -1.99
CA LYS A 138 11.52 3.61 -1.91
C LYS A 138 13.00 3.36 -1.55
N GLU A 139 13.40 2.11 -1.27
CA GLU A 139 14.45 1.75 -0.30
C GLU A 139 15.89 1.48 -0.84
N SER A 140 16.87 1.57 0.09
CA SER A 140 18.25 1.04 0.11
C SER A 140 19.20 1.30 -1.08
N PHE A 141 20.04 2.33 -0.96
CA PHE A 141 21.14 2.71 -1.87
C PHE A 141 22.04 1.53 -2.32
N ARG A 142 22.40 0.61 -1.41
CA ARG A 142 23.25 -0.55 -1.74
C ARG A 142 22.63 -1.47 -2.81
N ARG A 143 21.30 -1.65 -2.75
CA ARG A 143 20.58 -2.45 -3.76
C ARG A 143 20.42 -1.68 -5.06
N TYR A 144 20.36 -0.35 -5.00
CA TYR A 144 20.28 0.50 -6.19
C TYR A 144 21.54 0.42 -7.07
N CYS A 145 22.74 0.51 -6.48
CA CYS A 145 23.98 0.36 -7.25
C CYS A 145 24.06 -1.02 -7.94
N PHE A 146 23.63 -2.07 -7.25
CA PHE A 146 23.55 -3.43 -7.80
C PHE A 146 22.46 -3.55 -8.89
N TRP A 147 21.30 -2.93 -8.68
CA TRP A 147 20.15 -2.90 -9.61
C TRP A 147 20.48 -2.17 -10.92
N LEU A 148 21.23 -1.06 -10.86
CA LEU A 148 21.66 -0.34 -12.05
C LEU A 148 22.56 -1.18 -12.98
N LEU A 149 23.40 -2.03 -12.39
CA LEU A 149 24.37 -2.85 -13.12
C LEU A 149 23.78 -4.15 -13.69
N LEU A 150 22.69 -4.66 -13.11
CA LEU A 150 22.16 -5.99 -13.43
C LEU A 150 20.82 -6.00 -14.18
N ILE A 151 20.05 -4.92 -14.10
CA ILE A 151 18.67 -4.92 -14.62
C ILE A 151 18.55 -3.99 -15.81
N HIS A 152 17.91 -4.47 -16.85
CA HIS A 152 17.66 -3.75 -18.10
C HIS A 152 16.15 -3.72 -18.34
N ASP A 153 15.62 -2.62 -18.87
CA ASP A 153 14.17 -2.42 -19.01
C ASP A 153 13.57 -3.35 -20.08
N SER A 154 14.35 -3.71 -21.11
CA SER A 154 13.94 -4.66 -22.14
C SER A 154 14.96 -5.79 -22.33
N PRO A 155 14.49 -7.02 -22.68
CA PRO A 155 15.39 -8.14 -22.98
C PRO A 155 16.30 -7.85 -24.19
N GLN A 156 15.92 -6.91 -25.05
CA GLN A 156 16.72 -6.48 -26.21
C GLN A 156 17.97 -5.70 -25.81
N GLN A 157 17.93 -4.98 -24.69
CA GLN A 157 19.04 -4.17 -24.17
C GLN A 157 19.95 -4.95 -23.19
N HIS A 158 19.60 -6.19 -22.86
CA HIS A 158 20.31 -6.98 -21.86
C HIS A 158 21.58 -7.60 -22.46
N PRO A 159 22.79 -7.31 -21.96
CA PRO A 159 24.05 -7.74 -22.57
C PRO A 159 24.39 -9.23 -22.32
N ARG A 160 23.70 -9.90 -21.39
CA ARG A 160 23.98 -11.27 -20.95
C ARG A 160 22.90 -12.30 -21.28
N ILE A 161 21.88 -11.92 -22.07
CA ILE A 161 20.79 -12.84 -22.44
C ILE A 161 21.23 -13.72 -23.61
N SER A 162 20.86 -15.01 -23.62
CA SER A 162 21.11 -15.87 -24.78
C SER A 162 20.17 -15.49 -25.92
N ASP A 163 20.59 -15.72 -27.17
CA ASP A 163 19.75 -15.42 -28.33
C ASP A 163 18.52 -16.34 -28.39
N GLU A 164 18.62 -17.57 -27.88
CA GLU A 164 17.48 -18.50 -27.76
C GLU A 164 16.45 -18.01 -26.74
N GLU A 165 16.89 -17.59 -25.54
CA GLU A 165 16.02 -17.04 -24.50
C GLU A 165 15.37 -15.73 -24.98
N LYS A 166 16.15 -14.86 -25.62
CA LYS A 166 15.66 -13.61 -26.21
C LYS A 166 14.56 -13.88 -27.24
N LYS A 167 14.77 -14.84 -28.14
CA LYS A 167 13.77 -15.22 -29.14
C LYS A 167 12.53 -15.83 -28.50
N TYR A 168 12.71 -16.75 -27.54
CA TYR A 168 11.60 -17.35 -26.79
C TYR A 168 10.72 -16.29 -26.11
N ILE A 169 11.33 -15.30 -25.44
CA ILE A 169 10.60 -14.22 -24.77
C ILE A 169 9.86 -13.34 -25.77
N LEU A 170 10.52 -12.93 -26.87
CA LEU A 170 9.91 -12.06 -27.87
C LEU A 170 8.75 -12.74 -28.62
N ASP A 171 8.87 -14.04 -28.91
CA ASP A 171 7.82 -14.82 -29.57
C ASP A 171 6.59 -15.04 -28.65
N HIS A 172 6.76 -14.96 -27.33
CA HIS A 172 5.67 -15.11 -26.34
C HIS A 172 5.20 -13.76 -25.74
N LEU A 173 5.89 -12.65 -26.03
CA LEU A 173 5.41 -11.31 -25.73
C LEU A 173 4.34 -10.97 -26.77
N GLY A 174 3.07 -10.95 -26.39
CA GLY A 174 2.01 -10.51 -27.32
C GLY A 174 2.26 -9.09 -27.85
N ASP A 175 1.64 -8.74 -28.98
CA ASP A 175 1.70 -7.44 -29.72
C ASP A 175 1.41 -6.17 -28.88
N SER A 176 1.21 -6.30 -27.58
CA SER A 176 0.63 -5.30 -26.69
C SER A 176 1.65 -4.43 -25.96
N VAL A 177 2.92 -4.81 -25.81
CA VAL A 177 3.91 -4.04 -25.03
C VAL A 177 4.67 -3.03 -25.89
N ASP A 178 3.94 -2.17 -26.60
CA ASP A 178 4.55 -1.05 -27.33
C ASP A 178 4.71 0.16 -26.38
N GLU A 179 5.94 0.56 -26.05
CA GLU A 179 6.24 1.70 -25.16
C GLU A 179 5.90 3.07 -25.78
N GLY A 180 5.29 3.08 -26.97
CA GLY A 180 4.93 4.28 -27.72
C GLY A 180 3.93 5.18 -26.99
N GLN A 181 4.12 6.50 -27.19
CA GLN A 181 3.33 7.61 -26.63
C GLN A 181 1.84 7.57 -27.01
N THR A 182 1.08 6.64 -26.45
CA THR A 182 -0.36 6.54 -26.65
C THR A 182 -1.09 7.16 -25.47
N ALA A 183 -2.11 7.95 -25.79
CA ALA A 183 -2.96 8.62 -24.82
C ALA A 183 -3.58 7.59 -23.86
N ILE A 184 -3.58 7.92 -22.57
CA ILE A 184 -4.11 7.04 -21.53
C ILE A 184 -5.63 7.14 -21.55
N PRO A 185 -6.37 6.01 -21.64
CA PRO A 185 -7.83 6.02 -21.63
C PRO A 185 -8.38 6.22 -20.20
N TRP A 186 -8.15 7.40 -19.61
CA TRP A 186 -8.50 7.71 -18.22
C TRP A 186 -9.98 7.45 -17.90
N LYS A 187 -10.88 7.84 -18.80
CA LYS A 187 -12.32 7.66 -18.62
C LYS A 187 -12.69 6.18 -18.51
N GLU A 188 -12.10 5.33 -19.35
CA GLU A 188 -12.40 3.89 -19.39
C GLU A 188 -11.81 3.17 -18.18
N ILE A 189 -10.60 3.54 -17.76
CA ILE A 189 -9.96 3.02 -16.54
C ILE A 189 -10.77 3.41 -15.29
N LEU A 190 -11.13 4.69 -15.15
CA LEU A 190 -11.86 5.18 -13.98
C LEU A 190 -13.32 4.72 -13.92
N THR A 191 -13.90 4.31 -15.05
CA THR A 191 -15.27 3.76 -15.10
C THR A 191 -15.28 2.23 -15.06
N SER A 192 -14.10 1.58 -15.03
CA SER A 192 -13.99 0.12 -15.02
C SER A 192 -14.40 -0.48 -13.67
N GLY A 193 -15.50 -1.23 -13.65
CA GLY A 193 -15.96 -1.98 -12.47
C GLY A 193 -14.89 -2.91 -11.88
N PRO A 194 -14.23 -3.78 -12.66
CA PRO A 194 -13.18 -4.68 -12.18
C PRO A 194 -12.02 -3.99 -11.45
N VAL A 195 -11.63 -2.79 -11.90
CA VAL A 195 -10.59 -1.99 -11.24
C VAL A 195 -11.05 -1.57 -9.85
N TRP A 196 -12.25 -0.99 -9.72
CA TRP A 196 -12.79 -0.56 -8.43
C TRP A 196 -13.05 -1.73 -7.47
N ILE A 197 -13.54 -2.86 -7.96
CA ILE A 197 -13.74 -4.08 -7.16
C ILE A 197 -12.40 -4.56 -6.56
N THR A 198 -11.33 -4.53 -7.37
CA THR A 198 -9.98 -4.90 -6.90
C THR A 198 -9.44 -3.89 -5.88
N ILE A 199 -9.66 -2.58 -6.09
CA ILE A 199 -9.27 -1.53 -5.14
C ILE A 199 -9.99 -1.67 -3.80
N ILE A 200 -11.30 -1.92 -3.80
CA ILE A 200 -12.11 -2.11 -2.57
C ILE A 200 -11.59 -3.30 -1.76
N SER A 201 -11.23 -4.40 -2.44
CA SER A 201 -10.67 -5.54 -1.72
C SER A 201 -9.27 -5.26 -1.17
N GLN A 202 -8.43 -4.55 -1.93
CA GLN A 202 -7.10 -4.16 -1.46
C GLN A 202 -7.18 -3.18 -0.28
N TRP A 203 -8.17 -2.28 -0.28
CA TRP A 203 -8.48 -1.40 0.84
C TRP A 203 -8.75 -2.20 2.12
N GLY A 204 -9.65 -3.18 2.05
CA GLY A 204 -9.97 -4.05 3.18
C GLY A 204 -8.74 -4.80 3.71
N GLY A 205 -7.99 -5.47 2.83
CA GLY A 205 -6.78 -6.20 3.21
C GLY A 205 -5.67 -5.31 3.78
N ALA A 206 -5.48 -4.12 3.22
CA ALA A 206 -4.52 -3.15 3.73
C ALA A 206 -4.94 -2.61 5.10
N TRP A 207 -6.22 -2.35 5.32
CA TRP A 207 -6.73 -1.92 6.62
C TRP A 207 -6.45 -2.95 7.71
N GLY A 208 -6.78 -4.23 7.45
CA GLY A 208 -6.52 -5.32 8.38
C GLY A 208 -5.03 -5.47 8.69
N PHE A 209 -4.19 -5.45 7.65
CA PHE A 209 -2.73 -5.55 7.80
C PHE A 209 -2.16 -4.37 8.60
N LEU A 210 -2.53 -3.13 8.27
CA LEU A 210 -2.04 -1.94 8.95
C LEU A 210 -2.52 -1.88 10.41
N THR A 211 -3.75 -2.31 10.68
CA THR A 211 -4.27 -2.35 12.06
C THR A 211 -3.45 -3.31 12.92
N LEU A 212 -3.21 -4.54 12.45
CA LEU A 212 -2.37 -5.50 13.16
C LEU A 212 -0.93 -4.99 13.32
N MET A 213 -0.35 -4.41 12.27
CA MET A 213 1.03 -3.96 12.30
C MET A 213 1.25 -2.73 13.20
N THR A 214 0.42 -1.71 13.07
CA THR A 214 0.61 -0.41 13.73
C THR A 214 0.13 -0.44 15.17
N GLN A 215 -0.92 -1.21 15.47
CA GLN A 215 -1.55 -1.19 16.80
C GLN A 215 -1.07 -2.31 17.72
N ALA A 216 -0.34 -3.31 17.21
CA ALA A 216 0.16 -4.41 18.04
C ALA A 216 0.98 -3.94 19.26
N PRO A 217 1.99 -3.05 19.13
CA PRO A 217 2.79 -2.64 20.29
C PRO A 217 1.94 -1.94 21.36
N THR A 218 1.01 -1.07 20.94
CA THR A 218 0.09 -0.34 21.81
C THR A 218 -0.83 -1.31 22.56
N TYR A 219 -1.42 -2.28 21.83
CA TYR A 219 -2.31 -3.28 22.41
C TYR A 219 -1.59 -4.14 23.47
N PHE A 220 -0.41 -4.69 23.16
CA PHE A 220 0.33 -5.52 24.12
C PHE A 220 0.82 -4.73 25.34
N ASN A 221 1.24 -3.48 25.15
CA ASN A 221 1.67 -2.64 26.26
C ASN A 221 0.49 -2.29 27.20
N PHE A 222 -0.59 -1.72 26.67
CA PHE A 222 -1.70 -1.23 27.53
C PHE A 222 -2.62 -2.33 28.05
N ILE A 223 -2.86 -3.40 27.29
CA ILE A 223 -3.79 -4.48 27.70
C ILE A 223 -3.08 -5.59 28.46
N HIS A 224 -1.93 -6.05 27.96
CA HIS A 224 -1.20 -7.17 28.53
C HIS A 224 -0.04 -6.74 29.45
N GLY A 225 0.39 -5.47 29.42
CA GLY A 225 1.48 -4.97 30.26
C GLY A 225 2.86 -5.49 29.84
N TRP A 226 3.02 -5.89 28.58
CA TRP A 226 4.30 -6.40 28.09
C TRP A 226 5.29 -5.26 27.86
N ASP A 227 6.53 -5.45 28.33
CA ASP A 227 7.60 -4.50 28.07
C ASP A 227 7.96 -4.51 26.58
N ILE A 228 7.98 -3.31 25.98
CA ILE A 228 8.17 -3.11 24.54
C ILE A 228 9.58 -3.59 24.12
N ASN A 229 10.56 -3.57 25.04
CA ASN A 229 11.93 -3.99 24.77
C ASN A 229 12.07 -5.51 24.50
N ALA A 230 11.30 -6.35 25.20
CA ALA A 230 11.25 -7.79 24.94
C ALA A 230 10.34 -8.17 23.75
N THR A 231 9.55 -7.20 23.26
CA THR A 231 8.57 -7.39 22.19
C THR A 231 9.21 -7.32 20.79
N GLY A 232 10.50 -7.00 20.68
CA GLY A 232 11.22 -6.90 19.40
C GLY A 232 11.22 -8.20 18.58
N PHE A 233 11.49 -9.35 19.21
CA PHE A 233 11.45 -10.66 18.54
C PHE A 233 10.04 -11.02 18.06
N LEU A 234 9.03 -10.78 18.91
CA LEU A 234 7.61 -10.98 18.60
C LEU A 234 7.08 -10.01 17.53
N SER A 235 7.72 -8.86 17.35
CA SER A 235 7.38 -7.89 16.30
C SER A 235 7.93 -8.29 14.93
N GLY A 236 9.06 -9.01 14.90
CA GLY A 236 9.68 -9.49 13.66
C GLY A 236 9.06 -10.79 13.12
N SER A 237 8.58 -11.67 14.02
CA SER A 237 8.09 -13.00 13.65
C SER A 237 6.92 -12.99 12.64
N PRO A 238 5.89 -12.13 12.72
CA PRO A 238 4.77 -12.15 11.79
C PRO A 238 5.21 -11.88 10.34
N HIS A 239 6.24 -11.04 10.16
CA HIS A 239 6.76 -10.70 8.84
C HIS A 239 7.61 -11.80 8.23
N LEU A 240 8.37 -12.54 9.05
CA LEU A 240 9.13 -13.70 8.61
C LEU A 240 8.19 -14.80 8.09
N PHE A 241 7.16 -15.14 8.88
CA PHE A 241 6.17 -16.13 8.48
C PHE A 241 5.38 -15.69 7.24
N ARG A 242 4.98 -14.41 7.16
CA ARG A 242 4.34 -13.85 5.95
C ARG A 242 5.19 -14.00 4.70
N MET A 243 6.51 -13.81 4.81
CA MET A 243 7.42 -13.97 3.68
C MET A 243 7.48 -15.44 3.22
N ILE A 244 7.70 -16.38 4.15
CA ILE A 244 7.76 -17.82 3.84
C ILE A 244 6.45 -18.29 3.20
N PHE A 245 5.31 -17.87 3.78
CA PHE A 245 3.99 -18.21 3.27
C PHE A 245 3.73 -17.60 1.88
N SER A 246 4.15 -16.35 1.64
CA SER A 246 4.01 -15.73 0.31
C SER A 246 4.74 -16.53 -0.76
N TYR A 247 5.97 -17.01 -0.51
CA TYR A 247 6.70 -17.80 -1.50
C TYR A 247 6.00 -19.12 -1.82
N TYR A 248 5.60 -19.86 -0.78
CA TYR A 248 4.87 -21.11 -0.94
C TYR A 248 3.55 -20.90 -1.71
N TYR A 249 2.78 -19.89 -1.32
CA TYR A 249 1.47 -19.60 -1.92
C TYR A 249 1.58 -19.14 -3.38
N SER A 250 2.62 -18.35 -3.73
CA SER A 250 2.88 -17.96 -5.11
C SER A 250 3.24 -19.16 -5.98
N ILE A 251 4.12 -20.06 -5.53
CA ILE A 251 4.49 -21.29 -6.25
C ILE A 251 3.25 -22.17 -6.47
N MET A 252 2.43 -22.34 -5.43
CA MET A 252 1.18 -23.07 -5.52
C MET A 252 0.24 -22.43 -6.56
N SER A 253 0.05 -21.11 -6.51
CA SER A 253 -0.81 -20.39 -7.45
C SER A 253 -0.34 -20.54 -8.90
N ASP A 254 0.96 -20.44 -9.15
CA ASP A 254 1.54 -20.64 -10.48
C ASP A 254 1.37 -22.08 -10.96
N TRP A 255 1.52 -23.07 -10.08
CA TRP A 255 1.26 -24.47 -10.41
C TRP A 255 -0.22 -24.71 -10.79
N LEU A 256 -1.17 -24.12 -10.06
CA LEU A 256 -2.60 -24.23 -10.40
C LEU A 256 -2.92 -23.64 -11.79
N ILE A 257 -2.30 -22.51 -12.12
CA ILE A 257 -2.47 -21.85 -13.42
C ILE A 257 -1.83 -22.68 -14.54
N ARG A 258 -0.57 -23.12 -14.35
CA ARG A 258 0.18 -23.88 -15.37
C ARG A 258 -0.42 -25.25 -15.66
N THR A 259 -1.00 -25.90 -14.65
CA THR A 259 -1.66 -27.20 -14.82
C THR A 259 -3.09 -27.11 -15.34
N ASN A 260 -3.59 -25.89 -15.62
CA ASN A 260 -4.96 -25.62 -16.04
C ASN A 260 -6.04 -26.25 -15.15
N LYS A 261 -5.71 -26.50 -13.87
CA LYS A 261 -6.67 -27.07 -12.90
C LYS A 261 -7.75 -26.08 -12.51
N MET A 262 -7.46 -24.78 -12.60
CA MET A 262 -8.38 -23.70 -12.28
C MET A 262 -8.17 -22.52 -13.23
N SER A 263 -9.25 -21.79 -13.52
CA SER A 263 -9.16 -20.56 -14.30
C SER A 263 -8.39 -19.47 -13.53
N LEU A 264 -7.72 -18.57 -14.24
CA LEU A 264 -6.96 -17.46 -13.66
C LEU A 264 -7.79 -16.68 -12.62
N THR A 265 -9.03 -16.32 -12.98
CA THR A 265 -9.94 -15.60 -12.07
C THR A 265 -10.24 -16.39 -10.80
N ASN A 266 -10.45 -17.71 -10.89
CA ASN A 266 -10.73 -18.53 -9.72
C ASN A 266 -9.51 -18.64 -8.81
N VAL A 267 -8.30 -18.75 -9.38
CA VAL A 267 -7.04 -18.73 -8.61
C VAL A 267 -6.89 -17.40 -7.85
N ARG A 268 -7.13 -16.26 -8.53
CA ARG A 268 -7.09 -14.94 -7.87
C ARG A 268 -8.15 -14.78 -6.79
N LYS A 269 -9.38 -15.27 -7.01
CA LYS A 269 -10.45 -15.26 -6.00
C LYS A 269 -10.05 -16.04 -4.74
N ILE A 270 -9.49 -17.25 -4.89
CA ILE A 270 -8.99 -18.03 -3.74
C ILE A 270 -7.84 -17.30 -3.04
N ALA A 271 -6.87 -16.77 -3.79
CA ALA A 271 -5.77 -15.99 -3.23
C ALA A 271 -6.27 -14.78 -2.42
N MET A 272 -7.32 -14.10 -2.88
CA MET A 272 -7.91 -12.97 -2.18
C MET A 272 -8.72 -13.37 -0.95
N PHE A 273 -9.43 -14.50 -1.01
CA PHE A 273 -10.06 -15.06 0.18
C PHE A 273 -9.03 -15.43 1.26
N VAL A 274 -7.93 -16.08 0.88
CA VAL A 274 -6.85 -16.43 1.83
C VAL A 274 -6.17 -15.17 2.38
N CYS A 275 -5.88 -14.20 1.51
CA CYS A 275 -5.19 -12.97 1.90
C CYS A 275 -6.03 -12.10 2.85
N THR A 276 -7.31 -11.87 2.52
CA THR A 276 -8.15 -10.86 3.17
C THR A 276 -9.29 -11.48 3.98
N GLY A 277 -9.93 -12.52 3.46
CA GLY A 277 -11.04 -13.20 4.14
C GLY A 277 -10.56 -13.96 5.39
N LEU A 278 -9.58 -14.83 5.23
CA LEU A 278 -9.01 -15.60 6.34
C LEU A 278 -8.27 -14.68 7.34
N GLN A 279 -7.67 -13.60 6.85
CA GLN A 279 -7.14 -12.53 7.71
C GLN A 279 -8.24 -11.92 8.59
N GLY A 280 -9.41 -11.60 8.02
CA GLY A 280 -10.56 -11.08 8.77
C GLY A 280 -11.04 -12.03 9.88
N ILE A 281 -11.05 -13.34 9.61
CA ILE A 281 -11.39 -14.37 10.63
C ILE A 281 -10.40 -14.33 11.79
N PHE A 282 -9.10 -14.28 11.50
CA PHE A 282 -8.08 -14.22 12.55
C PHE A 282 -8.09 -12.90 13.33
N ILE A 283 -8.37 -11.77 12.67
CA ILE A 283 -8.55 -10.47 13.35
C ILE A 283 -9.74 -10.54 14.30
N LEU A 284 -10.85 -11.14 13.87
CA LEU A 284 -12.04 -11.30 14.72
C LEU A 284 -11.72 -12.19 15.94
N ALA A 285 -11.08 -13.34 15.72
CA ALA A 285 -10.65 -14.25 16.79
C ALA A 285 -9.69 -13.57 17.79
N LEU A 286 -8.78 -12.72 17.30
CA LEU A 286 -7.90 -11.91 18.14
C LEU A 286 -8.70 -10.99 19.06
N GLY A 287 -9.73 -10.30 18.57
CA GLY A 287 -10.58 -9.42 19.37
C GLY A 287 -11.37 -10.12 20.50
N TYR A 288 -11.61 -11.43 20.36
CA TYR A 288 -12.29 -12.25 21.38
C TYR A 288 -11.33 -13.00 22.32
N SER A 289 -10.02 -12.99 22.05
CA SER A 289 -9.01 -13.66 22.88
C SER A 289 -8.89 -13.10 24.30
N GLY A 290 -9.37 -11.87 24.53
CA GLY A 290 -9.39 -11.22 25.85
C GLY A 290 -7.99 -11.13 26.45
N CYS A 291 -7.81 -11.69 27.66
CA CYS A 291 -6.55 -11.62 28.40
C CYS A 291 -5.57 -12.78 28.13
N HIS A 292 -5.89 -13.71 27.23
CA HIS A 292 -5.00 -14.82 26.88
C HIS A 292 -3.92 -14.36 25.87
N SER A 293 -2.79 -13.87 26.38
CA SER A 293 -1.72 -13.29 25.56
C SER A 293 -1.19 -14.23 24.48
N THR A 294 -1.09 -15.54 24.76
CA THR A 294 -0.63 -16.55 23.78
C THR A 294 -1.56 -16.65 22.57
N LEU A 295 -2.87 -16.63 22.78
CA LEU A 295 -3.85 -16.69 21.68
C LEU A 295 -3.81 -15.44 20.82
N VAL A 296 -3.69 -14.26 21.44
CA VAL A 296 -3.53 -12.99 20.71
C VAL A 296 -2.31 -13.05 19.79
N VAL A 297 -1.15 -13.49 20.30
CA VAL A 297 0.07 -13.60 19.50
C VAL A 297 -0.11 -14.59 18.35
N ILE A 298 -0.69 -15.77 18.60
CA ILE A 298 -0.91 -16.78 17.56
C ILE A 298 -1.83 -16.24 16.47
N PHE A 299 -2.97 -15.64 16.81
CA PHE A 299 -3.90 -15.10 15.82
C PHE A 299 -3.34 -13.90 15.07
N MET A 300 -2.53 -13.06 15.73
CA MET A 300 -1.84 -11.94 15.08
C MET A 300 -0.81 -12.42 14.05
N ILE A 301 0.00 -13.41 14.41
CA ILE A 301 0.99 -14.03 13.51
C ILE A 301 0.25 -14.70 12.36
N ALA A 302 -0.79 -15.50 12.63
CA ALA A 302 -1.58 -16.18 11.61
C ALA A 302 -2.24 -15.20 10.64
N GLY A 303 -2.92 -14.17 11.15
CA GLY A 303 -3.57 -13.12 10.34
C GLY A 303 -2.58 -12.35 9.46
N THR A 304 -1.39 -12.05 9.97
CA THR A 304 -0.35 -11.39 9.18
C THR A 304 0.28 -12.34 8.16
N THR A 305 0.39 -13.63 8.49
CA THR A 305 0.98 -14.66 7.63
C THR A 305 0.13 -14.89 6.38
N VAL A 306 -1.18 -15.07 6.56
CA VAL A 306 -2.10 -15.34 5.43
C VAL A 306 -2.23 -14.16 4.48
N ASN A 307 -2.06 -12.93 4.97
CA ASN A 307 -1.93 -11.73 4.14
C ASN A 307 -0.75 -11.81 3.15
N GLY A 308 0.21 -12.72 3.36
CA GLY A 308 1.29 -13.02 2.41
C GLY A 308 0.80 -13.45 1.02
N ALA A 309 -0.42 -13.99 0.88
CA ALA A 309 -1.03 -14.33 -0.40
C ALA A 309 -1.35 -13.10 -1.29
N VAL A 310 -1.13 -11.87 -0.80
CA VAL A 310 -1.36 -10.61 -1.54
C VAL A 310 -0.61 -10.53 -2.88
N SER A 311 0.58 -11.16 -2.96
CA SER A 311 1.41 -11.19 -4.18
C SER A 311 0.76 -12.01 -5.30
N ALA A 312 0.06 -13.09 -4.95
CA ALA A 312 -0.62 -13.97 -5.90
C ALA A 312 -2.10 -13.58 -6.16
N GLY A 313 -2.65 -12.64 -5.38
CA GLY A 313 -4.05 -12.20 -5.46
C GLY A 313 -4.21 -10.78 -5.99
N PRO A 314 -4.42 -9.76 -5.14
CA PRO A 314 -4.76 -8.40 -5.57
C PRO A 314 -3.69 -7.75 -6.45
N LEU A 315 -2.40 -7.90 -6.11
CA LEU A 315 -1.33 -7.24 -6.87
C LEU A 315 -1.18 -7.84 -8.27
N ALA A 316 -1.25 -9.17 -8.37
CA ALA A 316 -1.25 -9.86 -9.66
C ALA A 316 -2.49 -9.50 -10.49
N THR A 317 -3.65 -9.30 -9.86
CA THR A 317 -4.89 -8.94 -10.57
C THR A 317 -4.76 -7.63 -11.35
N PHE A 318 -4.07 -6.60 -10.84
CA PHE A 318 -3.88 -5.36 -11.60
C PHE A 318 -3.05 -5.57 -12.87
N VAL A 319 -2.05 -6.46 -12.80
CA VAL A 319 -1.25 -6.84 -13.96
C VAL A 319 -2.09 -7.67 -14.94
N ASP A 320 -2.90 -8.60 -14.43
CA ASP A 320 -3.79 -9.44 -15.24
C ASP A 320 -4.91 -8.62 -15.94
N LEU A 321 -5.41 -7.56 -15.30
CA LEU A 321 -6.44 -6.67 -15.87
C LEU A 321 -5.90 -5.85 -17.04
N SER A 322 -4.67 -5.34 -16.94
CA SER A 322 -4.00 -4.62 -18.02
C SER A 322 -2.49 -4.60 -17.81
N PRO A 323 -1.75 -5.44 -18.55
CA PRO A 323 -0.29 -5.42 -18.54
C PRO A 323 0.29 -4.05 -18.95
N ASN A 324 -0.29 -3.38 -19.94
CA ASN A 324 0.22 -2.12 -20.49
C ASN A 324 0.07 -0.92 -19.54
N TYR A 325 -0.99 -0.92 -18.74
CA TYR A 325 -1.29 0.15 -17.80
C TYR A 325 -1.12 -0.29 -16.34
N ALA A 326 -0.48 -1.44 -16.08
CA ALA A 326 -0.34 -2.04 -14.75
C ALA A 326 0.27 -1.09 -13.72
N SER A 327 1.30 -0.32 -14.11
CA SER A 327 1.96 0.65 -13.23
C SER A 327 1.04 1.80 -12.82
N ILE A 328 0.17 2.26 -13.73
CA ILE A 328 -0.82 3.30 -13.47
C ILE A 328 -1.91 2.77 -12.53
N LEU A 329 -2.41 1.55 -12.78
CA LEU A 329 -3.42 0.92 -11.94
C LEU A 329 -2.90 0.68 -10.51
N LEU A 330 -1.68 0.16 -10.38
CA LEU A 330 -1.03 -0.06 -9.09
C LEU A 330 -0.76 1.26 -8.36
N GLY A 331 -0.34 2.31 -9.08
CA GLY A 331 -0.16 3.65 -8.51
C GLY A 331 -1.47 4.26 -8.02
N PHE A 332 -2.54 4.18 -8.82
CA PHE A 332 -3.87 4.64 -8.45
C PHE A 332 -4.44 3.88 -7.24
N CYS A 333 -4.31 2.55 -7.24
CA CYS A 333 -4.68 1.73 -6.09
C CYS A 333 -3.88 2.12 -4.84
N GLY A 334 -2.57 2.30 -4.98
CA GLY A 334 -1.69 2.73 -3.89
C GLY A 334 -2.10 4.07 -3.28
N MET A 335 -2.53 5.03 -4.10
CA MET A 335 -3.05 6.32 -3.66
C MET A 335 -4.28 6.16 -2.76
N VAL A 336 -5.26 5.35 -3.18
CA VAL A 336 -6.49 5.08 -2.40
C VAL A 336 -6.15 4.34 -1.11
N VAL A 337 -5.36 3.28 -1.21
CA VAL A 337 -5.03 2.39 -0.08
C VAL A 337 -4.21 3.10 1.00
N ILE A 338 -3.38 4.09 0.65
CA ILE A 338 -2.63 4.87 1.63
C ILE A 338 -3.53 5.63 2.59
N ALA A 339 -4.73 6.02 2.17
CA ALA A 339 -5.68 6.69 3.06
C ALA A 339 -6.07 5.81 4.26
N CYS A 340 -6.08 4.48 4.12
CA CYS A 340 -6.25 3.55 5.25
C CYS A 340 -5.25 3.80 6.38
N GLY A 341 -4.01 4.15 6.03
CA GLY A 341 -2.92 4.39 6.98
C GLY A 341 -3.15 5.60 7.90
N PHE A 342 -4.06 6.50 7.53
CA PHE A 342 -4.45 7.63 8.37
C PHE A 342 -5.78 7.37 9.06
N ILE A 343 -6.75 6.84 8.32
CA ILE A 343 -8.12 6.66 8.81
C ILE A 343 -8.16 5.58 9.91
N SER A 344 -7.44 4.46 9.73
CA SER A 344 -7.42 3.39 10.74
C SER A 344 -6.88 3.88 12.08
N PRO A 345 -5.66 4.45 12.18
CA PRO A 345 -5.15 4.99 13.45
C PRO A 345 -6.01 6.11 14.04
N ALA A 346 -6.66 6.96 13.22
CA ALA A 346 -7.56 7.99 13.70
C ALA A 346 -8.78 7.40 14.42
N ILE A 347 -9.40 6.35 13.83
CA ILE A 347 -10.50 5.62 14.46
C ILE A 347 -10.05 4.96 15.76
N VAL A 348 -8.87 4.32 15.76
CA VAL A 348 -8.31 3.73 17.00
C VAL A 348 -8.08 4.80 18.06
N GLY A 349 -7.54 5.96 17.67
CA GLY A 349 -7.34 7.10 18.56
C GLY A 349 -8.64 7.55 19.22
N ILE A 350 -9.71 7.74 18.44
CA ILE A 350 -11.03 8.14 18.96
C ILE A 350 -11.62 7.09 19.91
N LEU A 351 -11.54 5.81 19.54
CA LEU A 351 -12.13 4.72 20.33
C LEU A 351 -11.37 4.41 21.62
N THR A 352 -10.07 4.66 21.64
CA THR A 352 -9.20 4.29 22.77
C THR A 352 -8.73 5.50 23.60
N HIS A 353 -9.16 6.72 23.24
CA HIS A 353 -8.82 7.95 23.96
C HIS A 353 -9.28 7.87 25.42
N ASN A 354 -8.34 7.96 26.37
CA ASN A 354 -8.56 7.89 27.82
C ASN A 354 -9.19 6.59 28.37
N ASN A 355 -9.56 5.62 27.53
CA ASN A 355 -10.28 4.41 27.96
C ASN A 355 -9.73 3.13 27.29
N GLN A 356 -8.47 2.80 27.59
CA GLN A 356 -7.74 1.65 27.07
C GLN A 356 -8.23 0.33 27.70
N THR A 357 -9.39 -0.16 27.26
CA THR A 357 -9.98 -1.42 27.75
C THR A 357 -10.07 -2.49 26.65
N VAL A 358 -10.09 -3.76 27.05
CA VAL A 358 -10.31 -4.91 26.16
C VAL A 358 -11.58 -4.73 25.33
N SER A 359 -12.63 -4.12 25.89
CA SER A 359 -13.89 -3.88 25.17
C SER A 359 -13.75 -2.89 24.01
N GLN A 360 -13.03 -1.79 24.20
CA GLN A 360 -12.78 -0.79 23.16
C GLN A 360 -11.86 -1.35 22.07
N TRP A 361 -10.82 -2.08 22.47
CA TRP A 361 -9.92 -2.75 21.52
C TRP A 361 -10.64 -3.85 20.72
N ARG A 362 -11.57 -4.59 21.33
CA ARG A 362 -12.42 -5.53 20.60
C ARG A 362 -13.21 -4.82 19.50
N LEU A 363 -13.77 -3.64 19.78
CA LEU A 363 -14.50 -2.87 18.78
C LEU A 363 -13.59 -2.43 17.62
N VAL A 364 -12.35 -2.01 17.91
CA VAL A 364 -11.33 -1.72 16.88
C VAL A 364 -11.09 -2.92 15.96
N PHE A 365 -10.90 -4.12 16.53
CA PHE A 365 -10.67 -5.32 15.73
C PHE A 365 -11.91 -5.76 14.96
N ILE A 366 -13.12 -5.60 15.51
CA ILE A 366 -14.38 -5.87 14.81
C ILE A 366 -14.52 -4.97 13.58
N ILE A 367 -14.25 -3.67 13.71
CA ILE A 367 -14.30 -2.73 12.57
C ILE A 367 -13.32 -3.17 11.47
N ALA A 368 -12.09 -3.52 11.86
CA ALA A 368 -11.10 -4.02 10.90
C ALA A 368 -11.56 -5.32 10.21
N ALA A 369 -12.13 -6.27 10.97
CA ALA A 369 -12.67 -7.52 10.44
C ALA A 369 -13.81 -7.26 9.45
N ILE A 370 -14.79 -6.41 9.80
CA ILE A 370 -15.91 -6.05 8.92
C ILE A 370 -15.38 -5.47 7.59
N ASN A 371 -14.44 -4.54 7.65
CA ASN A 371 -13.88 -3.92 6.45
C ASN A 371 -13.16 -4.97 5.56
N THR A 372 -12.39 -5.88 6.15
CA THR A 372 -11.76 -6.98 5.40
C THR A 372 -12.80 -7.94 4.79
N PHE A 373 -13.87 -8.29 5.51
CA PHE A 373 -14.91 -9.18 4.99
C PHE A 373 -15.70 -8.54 3.85
N VAL A 374 -16.07 -7.27 3.97
CA VAL A 374 -16.77 -6.54 2.90
C VAL A 374 -15.92 -6.54 1.62
N GLY A 375 -14.64 -6.20 1.72
CA GLY A 375 -13.72 -6.24 0.58
C GLY A 375 -13.62 -7.63 -0.06
N THR A 376 -13.55 -8.67 0.77
CA THR A 376 -13.47 -10.06 0.33
C THR A 376 -14.74 -10.50 -0.40
N VAL A 377 -15.93 -10.25 0.18
CA VAL A 377 -17.22 -10.65 -0.40
C VAL A 377 -17.43 -9.96 -1.73
N VAL A 378 -17.18 -8.65 -1.81
CA VAL A 378 -17.31 -7.88 -3.06
C VAL A 378 -16.44 -8.47 -4.17
N TYR A 379 -15.19 -8.84 -3.87
CA TYR A 379 -14.32 -9.45 -4.87
C TYR A 379 -14.69 -10.89 -5.22
N LEU A 380 -15.12 -11.70 -4.24
CA LEU A 380 -15.54 -13.08 -4.52
C LEU A 380 -16.74 -13.13 -5.47
N VAL A 381 -17.69 -12.20 -5.30
CA VAL A 381 -18.88 -12.12 -6.16
C VAL A 381 -18.54 -11.51 -7.52
N PHE A 382 -17.96 -10.31 -7.55
CA PHE A 382 -17.83 -9.50 -8.77
C PHE A 382 -16.42 -9.46 -9.37
N GLY A 383 -15.40 -9.94 -8.66
CA GLY A 383 -14.01 -9.86 -9.08
C GLY A 383 -13.74 -10.67 -10.36
N THR A 384 -12.89 -10.11 -11.22
CA THR A 384 -12.42 -10.76 -12.43
C THR A 384 -10.95 -10.43 -12.67
N SER A 385 -10.24 -11.35 -13.32
CA SER A 385 -8.83 -11.20 -13.70
C SER A 385 -8.65 -11.40 -15.21
N LYS A 386 -9.71 -11.11 -15.98
CA LYS A 386 -9.64 -11.10 -17.45
C LYS A 386 -9.12 -9.76 -17.93
N GLU A 387 -8.30 -9.80 -18.97
CA GLU A 387 -7.78 -8.61 -19.65
C GLU A 387 -8.94 -7.69 -20.06
N GLN A 388 -8.80 -6.40 -19.78
CA GLN A 388 -9.83 -5.40 -20.08
C GLN A 388 -9.72 -4.88 -21.52
N PRO A 389 -10.84 -4.50 -22.18
CA PRO A 389 -10.84 -4.07 -23.58
C PRO A 389 -9.93 -2.87 -23.88
N TRP A 390 -9.79 -1.96 -22.92
CA TRP A 390 -8.96 -0.77 -23.00
C TRP A 390 -7.47 -1.04 -22.81
N ASN A 391 -7.04 -2.28 -22.61
CA ASN A 391 -5.62 -2.64 -22.54
C ASN A 391 -4.91 -2.44 -23.89
N LYS A 392 -5.64 -2.55 -25.01
CA LYS A 392 -5.07 -2.36 -26.35
C LYS A 392 -4.84 -0.87 -26.61
N TYR A 393 -3.66 -0.55 -27.16
CA TYR A 393 -3.39 0.79 -27.64
C TYR A 393 -4.33 1.13 -28.80
N SER A 394 -5.19 2.13 -28.59
CA SER A 394 -5.93 2.72 -29.70
C SER A 394 -4.93 3.33 -30.67
N LYS A 395 -4.90 2.86 -31.93
CA LYS A 395 -4.19 3.49 -33.05
C LYS A 395 -4.88 4.81 -33.44
N SER A 396 -5.10 5.72 -32.49
CA SER A 396 -5.87 6.94 -32.71
C SER A 396 -5.13 8.03 -33.48
N SER A 397 -3.82 7.89 -33.73
CA SER A 397 -3.04 8.91 -34.45
C SER A 397 -2.89 8.65 -35.95
N LYS A 398 -2.85 7.38 -36.39
CA LYS A 398 -2.77 7.07 -37.83
C LYS A 398 -4.13 7.09 -38.52
N ASP A 399 -5.20 6.64 -37.85
CA ASP A 399 -6.54 6.61 -38.44
C ASP A 399 -7.15 8.01 -38.61
N ASN A 400 -6.88 8.94 -37.68
CA ASN A 400 -7.33 10.33 -37.81
C ASN A 400 -6.52 11.10 -38.85
N GLY A 401 -5.22 10.82 -39.00
CA GLY A 401 -4.39 11.38 -40.07
C GLY A 401 -4.80 10.85 -41.44
N GLN A 402 -5.04 9.54 -41.56
CA GLN A 402 -5.53 8.91 -42.80
C GLN A 402 -6.97 9.33 -43.15
N LYS A 403 -7.87 9.48 -42.16
CA LYS A 403 -9.21 10.04 -42.39
C LYS A 403 -9.16 11.51 -42.77
N LEU A 404 -8.27 12.31 -42.19
CA LEU A 404 -8.08 13.70 -42.61
C LEU A 404 -7.54 13.76 -44.04
N GLU A 405 -6.54 12.92 -44.35
CA GLU A 405 -5.97 12.81 -45.69
C GLU A 405 -7.01 12.34 -46.72
N GLU A 406 -7.84 11.33 -46.41
CA GLU A 406 -8.97 10.90 -47.25
C GLU A 406 -10.05 11.98 -47.42
N LEU A 407 -10.31 12.79 -46.38
CA LEU A 407 -11.25 13.91 -46.45
C LEU A 407 -10.70 15.08 -47.27
N THR A 408 -9.38 15.30 -47.27
CA THR A 408 -8.70 16.30 -48.11
C THR A 408 -8.40 15.82 -49.53
N ALA A 409 -8.33 14.51 -49.75
CA ALA A 409 -8.04 13.89 -51.05
C ALA A 409 -9.30 13.71 -51.91
N LYS A 410 -10.50 13.89 -51.36
CA LYS A 410 -11.72 13.99 -52.17
C LYS A 410 -11.70 15.31 -52.94
N PRO A 411 -11.75 15.30 -54.27
CA PRO A 411 -11.75 16.54 -55.03
C PRO A 411 -13.03 17.30 -54.70
N ILE A 412 -12.86 18.56 -54.28
CA ILE A 412 -13.93 19.56 -54.29
C ILE A 412 -14.51 19.52 -55.70
N ILE A 413 -15.77 19.10 -55.81
CA ILE A 413 -16.52 19.09 -57.06
C ILE A 413 -16.38 20.49 -57.66
N LYS A 414 -15.64 20.60 -58.77
CA LYS A 414 -15.69 21.79 -59.61
C LYS A 414 -17.13 21.92 -60.05
N ILE A 415 -17.79 22.96 -59.56
CA ILE A 415 -19.03 23.44 -60.17
C ILE A 415 -18.60 23.96 -61.54
N GLU A 416 -18.84 23.17 -62.58
CA GLU A 416 -18.80 23.66 -63.95
C GLU A 416 -19.93 24.66 -64.13
N GLU A 417 -19.60 25.95 -64.15
CA GLU A 417 -20.47 26.97 -64.75
C GLU A 417 -20.45 26.77 -66.26
N GLY A 418 -21.42 26.01 -66.75
CA GLY A 418 -21.75 25.84 -68.17
C GLY A 418 -23.11 26.46 -68.48
N ASP A 419 -23.05 27.71 -68.96
CA ASP A 419 -23.83 28.29 -70.07
C ASP A 419 -25.32 27.92 -70.21
N LYS A 420 -26.21 28.88 -69.91
CA LYS A 420 -27.56 28.98 -70.51
C LYS A 420 -28.00 30.43 -70.69
N ASP A 421 -28.22 30.76 -71.97
CA ASP A 421 -29.18 31.73 -72.51
C ASP A 421 -29.02 33.22 -72.22
N ALA A 422 -28.23 33.86 -73.09
CA ALA A 422 -28.42 35.25 -73.50
C ALA A 422 -29.16 35.29 -74.84
N THR A 423 -30.48 35.12 -74.85
CA THR A 423 -31.36 35.60 -75.92
C THR A 423 -32.81 35.59 -75.45
N GLU A 424 -33.40 36.77 -75.29
CA GLU A 424 -34.85 37.10 -75.38
C GLU A 424 -35.23 38.20 -74.36
N LYS A 425 -34.74 39.42 -74.59
CA LYS A 425 -35.32 40.66 -74.04
C LYS A 425 -34.91 41.87 -74.86
N ASP A 426 -35.23 41.82 -76.16
CA ASP A 426 -35.14 42.99 -77.05
C ASP A 426 -36.16 42.85 -78.19
N ARG A 427 -37.45 42.71 -77.83
CA ARG A 427 -38.61 43.02 -78.67
C ARG A 427 -39.81 43.35 -77.78
N MET A 428 -39.93 44.63 -77.41
CA MET A 428 -41.19 45.39 -77.32
C MET A 428 -40.94 46.72 -76.57
N ILE A 429 -40.21 47.66 -77.19
CA ILE A 429 -40.40 49.10 -76.97
C ILE A 429 -40.19 49.82 -78.32
N THR A 430 -41.27 49.87 -79.10
CA THR A 430 -41.69 50.93 -80.03
C THR A 430 -43.20 50.96 -79.78
N ASP A 431 -43.82 51.98 -79.19
CA ASP A 431 -43.78 53.40 -79.55
C ASP A 431 -42.73 54.31 -78.87
#